data_AF-A0A928SN74-F1
#
_entry.id   AF-A0A928SN74-F1
#
_cell.length_a   1.000
_cell.length_b   1.000
_cell.length_c   1.000
_cell.angle_alpha   90.00
_cell.angle_beta   90.00
_cell.angle_gamma   90.00
#
_symmetry.space_group_name_H-M   'P 1'
#
loop_
_entity.id
_entity.type
_entity.pdbx_description
1 polymer ?
#
loop_
_entity_poly.entity_id
_entity_poly.type
_entity_poly.pdbx_seq_one_letter_code
_entity_poly.pdbx_strand_id
1 'polypeptide(L)'
;MRTNPMSPLWLVFGFVLAQGCGASNDSVSVGELSSECAEEPSIGEVISRSPPDPRALPGPVLAYDILSPTLGPLADFPLVPPDIGLLCRGGAECQSGHCFDGVCCASSCGGVCEACNLPGLAGFCTFLPEGANPENECGASACFAGSQEVFSCDGAGACQVRVDACRPYACGEVACNVDCRGDADCAEGAHCVAEKCVL
;
A
#
# COMPACT_ATOMS: atom_id res chain seq x y z
N MET A 1 9.41 -67.61 5.70
CA MET A 1 10.62 -66.91 6.16
C MET A 1 10.47 -65.46 5.71
N ARG A 2 10.32 -64.42 6.52
CA ARG A 2 10.38 -64.20 7.96
C ARG A 2 9.21 -63.27 8.33
N THR A 3 8.46 -63.65 9.34
CA THR A 3 7.67 -62.77 10.21
C THR A 3 8.61 -62.13 11.24
N ASN A 4 8.40 -60.87 11.61
CA ASN A 4 8.67 -60.32 12.96
C ASN A 4 8.31 -58.82 13.07
N PRO A 5 8.01 -58.31 14.29
CA PRO A 5 6.63 -57.96 14.62
C PRO A 5 6.45 -56.55 15.19
N MET A 6 5.17 -56.21 15.41
CA MET A 6 4.66 -55.02 16.09
C MET A 6 4.96 -55.03 17.61
N SER A 7 4.82 -53.84 18.22
CA SER A 7 4.33 -53.50 19.59
C SER A 7 5.33 -52.72 20.48
N PRO A 8 4.87 -52.04 21.55
CA PRO A 8 4.86 -50.57 21.67
C PRO A 8 5.56 -50.11 22.97
N LEU A 9 5.65 -48.79 23.25
CA LEU A 9 5.37 -48.21 24.59
C LEU A 9 5.85 -46.76 24.79
N TRP A 10 4.95 -46.00 25.42
CA TRP A 10 5.14 -44.92 26.42
C TRP A 10 5.51 -43.48 25.99
N LEU A 11 4.58 -42.58 26.37
CA LEU A 11 4.80 -41.26 27.00
C LEU A 11 5.12 -40.10 26.02
N VAL A 12 4.42 -38.95 25.98
CA VAL A 12 3.46 -38.31 26.90
C VAL A 12 2.51 -37.43 26.06
N PHE A 13 1.21 -37.54 26.33
CA PHE A 13 0.19 -36.57 25.93
C PHE A 13 0.39 -35.27 26.73
N GLY A 14 0.86 -34.20 26.07
CA GLY A 14 0.82 -32.84 26.59
C GLY A 14 -0.39 -32.09 26.06
N PHE A 15 -1.59 -32.49 26.46
CA PHE A 15 -2.80 -31.71 26.27
C PHE A 15 -2.81 -30.63 27.37
N VAL A 16 -2.33 -29.42 27.06
CA VAL A 16 -2.62 -28.26 27.90
C VAL A 16 -4.08 -27.90 27.65
N LEU A 17 -4.92 -28.36 28.57
CA LEU A 17 -6.26 -27.85 28.78
C LEU A 17 -6.11 -26.39 29.21
N ALA A 18 -6.33 -25.45 28.30
CA ALA A 18 -6.68 -24.10 28.69
C ALA A 18 -8.11 -24.17 29.26
N GLN A 19 -8.18 -24.22 30.60
CA GLN A 19 -9.39 -24.04 31.38
C GLN A 19 -10.10 -22.75 30.93
N GLY A 20 -11.38 -22.86 30.59
CA GLY A 20 -12.22 -21.71 30.30
C GLY A 20 -12.35 -20.79 31.51
N CYS A 21 -12.26 -19.48 31.27
CA CYS A 21 -12.73 -18.48 32.23
C CYS A 21 -14.26 -18.58 32.30
N GLY A 22 -14.74 -19.21 33.38
CA GLY A 22 -16.14 -19.18 33.76
C GLY A 22 -16.53 -17.78 34.23
N ALA A 23 -17.63 -17.27 33.67
CA ALA A 23 -18.33 -16.13 34.20
C ALA A 23 -18.93 -16.50 35.57
N SER A 24 -18.64 -15.69 36.59
CA SER A 24 -19.46 -15.62 37.79
C SER A 24 -19.62 -14.16 38.19
N ASN A 25 -20.87 -13.74 38.13
CA ASN A 25 -21.37 -12.44 38.57
C ASN A 25 -21.31 -12.44 40.10
N ASP A 26 -20.55 -11.53 40.70
CA ASP A 26 -20.84 -11.01 42.04
C ASP A 26 -20.00 -9.77 42.33
N SER A 27 -20.69 -8.73 42.76
CA SER A 27 -20.16 -7.42 43.16
C SER A 27 -19.75 -7.42 44.62
N VAL A 28 -18.45 -7.34 44.94
CA VAL A 28 -17.98 -6.81 46.24
C VAL A 28 -16.63 -6.11 46.06
N SER A 29 -16.63 -4.82 46.37
CA SER A 29 -15.48 -3.96 46.62
C SER A 29 -15.07 -4.00 48.10
N VAL A 30 -13.76 -4.13 48.40
CA VAL A 30 -12.92 -3.27 49.27
C VAL A 30 -11.71 -4.04 49.84
N GLY A 31 -10.52 -3.44 49.76
CA GLY A 31 -9.53 -3.45 50.87
C GLY A 31 -8.30 -4.35 50.77
N GLU A 32 -7.25 -3.82 50.14
CA GLU A 32 -5.80 -3.83 50.49
C GLU A 32 -5.07 -5.18 50.76
N LEU A 33 -4.21 -5.61 49.82
CA LEU A 33 -2.74 -5.43 49.76
C LEU A 33 -1.94 -6.44 50.61
N SER A 34 -1.25 -7.37 49.94
CA SER A 34 0.23 -7.40 49.99
C SER A 34 0.80 -8.35 48.92
N SER A 35 1.61 -7.78 48.02
CA SER A 35 2.76 -8.34 47.28
C SER A 35 2.59 -9.57 46.38
N GLU A 36 3.15 -9.68 45.18
CA GLU A 36 3.65 -8.78 44.13
C GLU A 36 4.18 -9.75 43.06
N CYS A 37 3.68 -9.66 41.84
CA CYS A 37 4.37 -10.07 40.61
C CYS A 37 3.92 -9.06 39.55
N ALA A 38 4.54 -7.88 39.55
CA ALA A 38 4.45 -6.97 38.43
C ALA A 38 5.39 -7.49 37.33
N GLU A 39 4.92 -7.55 36.08
CA GLU A 39 5.31 -6.60 35.03
C GLU A 39 4.45 -6.82 33.76
N GLU A 40 3.91 -5.70 33.27
CA GLU A 40 3.00 -5.39 32.15
C GLU A 40 3.80 -5.20 30.81
N PRO A 41 3.21 -4.92 29.61
CA PRO A 41 1.86 -4.40 29.37
C PRO A 41 1.03 -5.04 28.25
N SER A 42 -0.28 -4.97 28.48
CA SER A 42 -1.39 -5.30 27.59
C SER A 42 -1.49 -4.36 26.39
N ILE A 43 -1.68 -4.94 25.20
CA ILE A 43 -2.05 -4.21 23.99
C ILE A 43 -3.53 -3.81 24.10
N GLY A 44 -3.78 -2.54 23.81
CA GLY A 44 -4.98 -1.78 24.14
C GLY A 44 -6.32 -2.36 23.69
N GLU A 45 -7.30 -2.03 24.51
CA GLU A 45 -8.74 -2.18 24.33
C GLU A 45 -9.22 -1.71 22.95
N VAL A 46 -9.91 -2.59 22.22
CA VAL A 46 -10.61 -2.23 20.98
C VAL A 46 -11.82 -1.39 21.34
N ILE A 47 -11.66 -0.08 21.33
CA ILE A 47 -12.75 0.88 21.45
C ILE A 47 -13.63 0.69 20.21
N SER A 48 -14.81 0.09 20.39
CA SER A 48 -15.80 -0.11 19.34
C SER A 48 -16.33 1.26 18.86
N ARG A 49 -15.64 1.88 17.89
CA ARG A 49 -16.05 3.16 17.30
C ARG A 49 -17.18 2.90 16.30
N SER A 50 -18.36 3.40 16.60
CA SER A 50 -19.47 3.49 15.65
C SER A 50 -19.04 4.29 14.40
N PRO A 51 -19.55 3.95 13.20
CA PRO A 51 -19.21 4.68 11.98
C PRO A 51 -19.69 6.15 12.07
N PRO A 52 -18.93 7.10 11.49
CA PRO A 52 -19.28 8.52 11.56
C PRO A 52 -20.57 8.80 10.77
N ASP A 53 -21.53 9.44 11.43
CA ASP A 53 -22.80 9.84 10.85
C ASP A 53 -22.57 10.92 9.76
N PRO A 54 -22.95 10.69 8.48
CA PRO A 54 -22.66 11.60 7.38
C PRO A 54 -23.50 12.90 7.39
N ARG A 55 -24.25 13.14 8.47
CA ARG A 55 -25.16 14.28 8.62
C ARG A 55 -24.76 15.26 9.72
N ALA A 56 -23.61 15.07 10.37
CA ALA A 56 -23.10 16.03 11.34
C ALA A 56 -22.61 17.30 10.62
N LEU A 57 -23.36 18.40 10.76
CA LEU A 57 -22.94 19.73 10.32
C LEU A 57 -21.74 20.19 11.19
N PRO A 58 -20.76 20.91 10.63
CA PRO A 58 -19.65 21.44 11.40
C PRO A 58 -20.17 22.48 12.40
N GLY A 59 -20.04 22.17 13.70
CA GLY A 59 -20.30 23.13 14.77
C GLY A 59 -19.28 24.28 14.73
N PRO A 60 -19.61 25.45 15.29
CA PRO A 60 -18.68 26.58 15.33
C PRO A 60 -17.47 26.21 16.19
N VAL A 61 -16.29 26.25 15.59
CA VAL A 61 -15.02 26.24 16.32
C VAL A 61 -15.01 27.45 17.24
N LEU A 62 -15.11 27.21 18.55
CA LEU A 62 -14.93 28.29 19.52
C LEU A 62 -13.47 28.76 19.43
N ALA A 63 -13.30 30.05 19.12
CA ALA A 63 -12.04 30.75 19.17
C ALA A 63 -11.44 30.60 20.57
N TYR A 64 -10.29 29.94 20.66
CA TYR A 64 -9.56 29.78 21.91
C TYR A 64 -8.66 31.01 22.10
N ASP A 65 -8.85 31.73 23.20
CA ASP A 65 -8.05 32.89 23.62
C ASP A 65 -6.57 32.51 23.83
N ILE A 66 -5.67 33.22 23.13
CA ILE A 66 -4.21 32.98 23.10
C ILE A 66 -3.42 33.96 24.00
N LEU A 67 -3.87 34.19 25.23
CA LEU A 67 -3.14 35.00 26.21
C LEU A 67 -2.88 34.23 27.50
N SER A 68 -1.98 33.25 27.43
CA SER A 68 -1.33 32.67 28.61
C SER A 68 0.12 32.26 28.28
N PRO A 69 1.16 32.94 28.83
CA PRO A 69 2.54 32.80 28.35
C PRO A 69 3.36 31.68 29.02
N THR A 70 2.75 30.66 29.63
CA THR A 70 3.53 29.60 30.35
C THR A 70 3.09 28.16 30.07
N LEU A 71 2.34 27.89 29.01
CA LEU A 71 2.21 26.52 28.49
C LEU A 71 3.24 26.32 27.38
N GLY A 72 4.38 25.74 27.75
CA GLY A 72 5.32 25.14 26.81
C GLY A 72 4.62 24.05 25.98
N PRO A 73 5.14 23.78 24.77
CA PRO A 73 4.33 23.35 23.65
C PRO A 73 4.05 21.84 23.70
N LEU A 74 2.81 21.43 23.43
CA LEU A 74 2.56 20.08 22.90
C LEU A 74 3.00 19.97 21.41
N ALA A 75 3.86 20.87 20.93
CA ALA A 75 4.50 20.82 19.62
C ALA A 75 5.81 20.01 19.67
N ASP A 76 5.81 18.87 20.37
CA ASP A 76 6.90 17.88 20.36
C ASP A 76 6.37 16.50 19.92
N PHE A 77 5.31 16.50 19.11
CA PHE A 77 5.11 15.41 18.15
C PHE A 77 6.08 15.67 16.97
N PRO A 78 6.76 14.66 16.42
CA PRO A 78 7.82 14.85 15.44
C PRO A 78 7.39 15.83 14.34
N LEU A 79 8.17 16.90 14.20
CA LEU A 79 7.85 18.12 13.46
C LEU A 79 7.84 17.84 11.95
N VAL A 80 6.78 17.23 11.43
CA VAL A 80 6.52 17.27 9.99
C VAL A 80 6.34 18.74 9.60
N PRO A 81 7.17 19.30 8.72
CA PRO A 81 6.99 20.66 8.25
C PRO A 81 5.55 20.88 7.76
N PRO A 82 4.90 22.02 8.07
CA PRO A 82 3.50 22.24 7.74
C PRO A 82 3.22 22.30 6.23
N ASP A 83 4.27 22.40 5.41
CA ASP A 83 4.23 22.44 3.96
C ASP A 83 4.32 21.06 3.29
N ILE A 84 4.61 19.98 4.02
CA ILE A 84 4.65 18.64 3.44
C ILE A 84 3.29 18.26 2.85
N GLY A 85 3.30 17.85 1.58
CA GLY A 85 2.11 17.52 0.80
C GLY A 85 1.39 18.72 0.16
N LEU A 86 1.87 19.95 0.38
CA LEU A 86 1.38 21.13 -0.34
C LEU A 86 1.97 21.24 -1.73
N LEU A 87 1.27 21.94 -2.63
CA LEU A 87 1.73 22.18 -4.00
C LEU A 87 2.99 23.06 -4.03
N CYS A 88 3.89 22.76 -4.95
CA CYS A 88 5.09 23.56 -5.22
C CYS A 88 5.42 23.58 -6.72
N ARG A 89 6.20 24.58 -7.12
CA ARG A 89 6.81 24.72 -8.45
C ARG A 89 8.33 24.55 -8.44
N GLY A 90 8.95 24.58 -7.26
CA GLY A 90 10.38 24.37 -7.09
C GLY A 90 10.78 24.22 -5.63
N GLY A 91 11.98 23.68 -5.38
CA GLY A 91 12.44 23.33 -4.03
C GLY A 91 12.49 24.51 -3.04
N ALA A 92 12.63 25.75 -3.52
CA ALA A 92 12.65 26.95 -2.68
C ALA A 92 11.30 27.25 -1.99
N GLU A 93 10.21 26.65 -2.46
CA GLU A 93 8.86 26.79 -1.88
C GLU A 93 8.62 25.80 -0.73
N CYS A 94 9.50 24.80 -0.60
CA CYS A 94 9.40 23.76 0.41
C CYS A 94 10.44 23.99 1.52
N GLN A 95 10.01 23.94 2.78
CA GLN A 95 10.90 24.02 3.94
C GLN A 95 11.91 22.86 3.95
N SER A 96 11.52 21.71 3.39
CA SER A 96 12.42 20.56 3.15
C SER A 96 13.44 20.81 2.03
N GLY A 97 13.21 21.78 1.14
CA GLY A 97 13.98 21.98 -0.07
C GLY A 97 13.62 21.02 -1.22
N HIS A 98 12.63 20.13 -1.05
CA HIS A 98 12.31 19.07 -2.00
C HIS A 98 10.93 19.27 -2.62
N CYS A 99 10.91 19.66 -3.89
CA CYS A 99 9.70 19.75 -4.69
C CYS A 99 9.74 18.67 -5.78
N PHE A 100 8.96 17.61 -5.61
CA PHE A 100 8.84 16.52 -6.56
C PHE A 100 7.36 16.25 -6.84
N ASP A 101 7.05 15.89 -8.09
CA ASP A 101 5.69 15.62 -8.58
C ASP A 101 4.67 16.75 -8.29
N GLY A 102 5.18 17.98 -8.21
CA GLY A 102 4.41 19.19 -7.93
C GLY A 102 4.02 19.37 -6.46
N VAL A 103 4.60 18.61 -5.52
CA VAL A 103 4.33 18.72 -4.08
C VAL A 103 5.60 18.77 -3.23
N CYS A 104 5.52 19.39 -2.06
CA CYS A 104 6.62 19.45 -1.11
C CYS A 104 6.79 18.12 -0.38
N CYS A 105 7.94 17.50 -0.58
CA CYS A 105 8.27 16.17 -0.08
C CYS A 105 9.10 16.27 1.19
N ALA A 106 8.91 15.35 2.13
CA ALA A 106 9.70 15.29 3.36
C ALA A 106 11.18 14.96 3.10
N SER A 107 11.45 14.30 1.97
CA SER A 107 12.77 13.92 1.48
C SER A 107 12.83 14.04 -0.05
N SER A 108 14.00 13.85 -0.65
CA SER A 108 14.11 13.76 -2.10
C SER A 108 13.41 12.51 -2.65
N CYS A 109 12.47 12.66 -3.58
CA CYS A 109 11.86 11.56 -4.32
C CYS A 109 12.33 11.65 -5.78
N GLY A 110 13.37 10.90 -6.13
CA GLY A 110 13.98 10.95 -7.46
C GLY A 110 14.46 9.61 -7.95
N GLY A 111 14.17 8.55 -7.18
CA GLY A 111 14.34 7.18 -7.61
C GLY A 111 13.34 6.81 -8.69
N VAL A 112 13.63 5.73 -9.38
CA VAL A 112 12.70 5.16 -10.36
C VAL A 112 11.50 4.60 -9.60
N CYS A 113 10.31 4.76 -10.17
CA CYS A 113 9.07 4.30 -9.54
C CYS A 113 8.77 4.94 -8.17
N GLU A 114 9.33 6.10 -7.86
CA GLU A 114 8.96 6.87 -6.68
C GLU A 114 7.96 7.94 -7.05
N ALA A 115 7.01 8.19 -6.15
CA ALA A 115 6.09 9.30 -6.24
C ALA A 115 5.87 9.94 -4.87
N CYS A 116 5.71 11.26 -4.90
CA CYS A 116 5.47 12.10 -3.74
C CYS A 116 4.05 12.66 -3.69
N ASN A 117 3.33 12.62 -4.81
CA ASN A 117 1.99 13.16 -4.94
C ASN A 117 0.88 12.10 -4.87
N LEU A 118 1.17 10.89 -4.38
CA LEU A 118 0.17 9.84 -4.27
C LEU A 118 -0.98 10.25 -3.35
N PRO A 119 -2.25 10.11 -3.77
CA PRO A 119 -3.41 10.45 -2.94
C PRO A 119 -3.39 9.74 -1.58
N GLY A 120 -3.50 10.52 -0.51
CA GLY A 120 -3.44 10.01 0.87
C GLY A 120 -2.03 9.80 1.43
N LEU A 121 -0.99 9.92 0.60
CA LEU A 121 0.43 9.82 0.97
C LEU A 121 1.24 11.06 0.52
N ALA A 122 0.55 12.11 0.09
CA ALA A 122 1.17 13.32 -0.45
C ALA A 122 2.22 13.89 0.52
N GLY A 123 3.40 14.18 -0.02
CA GLY A 123 4.55 14.67 0.74
C GLY A 123 5.46 13.59 1.32
N PHE A 124 5.09 12.31 1.21
CA PHE A 124 5.97 11.18 1.58
C PHE A 124 6.34 10.39 0.33
N CYS A 125 7.65 10.25 0.08
CA CYS A 125 8.12 9.42 -1.03
C CYS A 125 7.69 7.98 -0.82
N THR A 126 6.92 7.45 -1.76
CA THR A 126 6.46 6.07 -1.75
C THR A 126 6.57 5.50 -3.16
N PHE A 127 6.59 4.17 -3.29
CA PHE A 127 6.63 3.58 -4.61
C PHE A 127 5.29 3.73 -5.33
N LEU A 128 5.37 3.99 -6.63
CA LEU A 128 4.24 3.91 -7.54
C LEU A 128 3.62 2.51 -7.46
N PRO A 129 2.29 2.38 -7.56
CA PRO A 129 1.62 1.10 -7.51
C PRO A 129 2.06 0.19 -8.67
N GLU A 130 1.95 -1.13 -8.47
CA GLU A 130 2.26 -2.12 -9.50
C GLU A 130 1.50 -1.81 -10.80
N GLY A 131 2.22 -1.85 -11.93
CA GLY A 131 1.66 -1.57 -13.25
C GLY A 131 1.64 -0.08 -13.63
N ALA A 132 1.95 0.85 -12.72
CA ALA A 132 2.04 2.26 -13.04
C ALA A 132 3.35 2.61 -13.77
N ASN A 133 3.28 3.64 -14.62
CA ASN A 133 4.41 4.23 -15.36
C ASN A 133 3.99 5.62 -15.93
N PRO A 134 3.48 6.55 -15.09
CA PRO A 134 2.81 7.76 -15.57
C PRO A 134 3.75 8.74 -16.29
N GLU A 135 5.03 8.78 -15.93
CA GLU A 135 6.02 9.68 -16.53
C GLU A 135 7.05 8.93 -17.39
N ASN A 136 6.77 7.66 -17.74
CA ASN A 136 7.69 6.75 -18.45
C ASN A 136 9.02 6.55 -17.71
N GLU A 137 8.99 6.52 -16.38
CA GLU A 137 10.12 6.31 -15.48
C GLU A 137 10.79 4.95 -15.73
N CYS A 138 10.01 3.96 -16.17
CA CYS A 138 10.49 2.64 -16.58
C CYS A 138 10.78 2.50 -18.08
N GLY A 139 10.63 3.58 -18.85
CA GLY A 139 10.71 3.56 -20.30
C GLY A 139 9.33 3.44 -20.97
N ALA A 140 9.30 3.74 -22.27
CA ALA A 140 8.09 3.67 -23.08
C ALA A 140 7.81 2.24 -23.54
N SER A 141 6.53 1.86 -23.60
CA SER A 141 6.13 0.59 -24.22
C SER A 141 6.45 0.57 -25.71
N ALA A 142 6.77 -0.61 -26.23
CA ALA A 142 7.13 -0.79 -27.64
C ALA A 142 6.58 -2.11 -28.19
N CYS A 143 6.42 -2.19 -29.51
CA CYS A 143 6.10 -3.44 -30.19
C CYS A 143 7.09 -3.68 -31.33
N PHE A 144 7.79 -4.81 -31.29
CA PHE A 144 8.74 -5.18 -32.33
C PHE A 144 8.74 -6.70 -32.54
N ALA A 145 8.98 -7.13 -33.78
CA ALA A 145 9.06 -8.54 -34.15
C ALA A 145 7.86 -9.39 -33.66
N GLY A 146 6.65 -8.80 -33.65
CA GLY A 146 5.43 -9.49 -33.23
C GLY A 146 5.29 -9.72 -31.71
N SER A 147 6.09 -9.02 -30.90
CA SER A 147 5.98 -9.03 -29.44
C SER A 147 5.89 -7.59 -28.92
N GLN A 148 4.98 -7.36 -27.98
CA GLN A 148 4.85 -6.10 -27.26
C GLN A 148 5.59 -6.18 -25.93
N GLU A 149 6.38 -5.15 -25.63
CA GLU A 149 7.02 -4.94 -24.34
C GLU A 149 6.31 -3.81 -23.60
N VAL A 150 5.83 -4.09 -22.40
CA VAL A 150 5.19 -3.11 -21.52
C VAL A 150 6.05 -2.93 -20.27
N PHE A 151 6.58 -1.72 -20.10
CA PHE A 151 7.37 -1.32 -18.94
C PHE A 151 6.46 -0.73 -17.86
N SER A 152 6.66 -1.15 -16.61
CA SER A 152 5.89 -0.67 -15.48
C SER A 152 6.63 -0.89 -14.16
N CYS A 153 6.18 -0.21 -13.11
CA CYS A 153 6.66 -0.39 -11.76
C CYS A 153 6.16 -1.71 -11.15
N ASP A 154 6.95 -2.31 -10.27
CA ASP A 154 6.61 -3.53 -9.52
C ASP A 154 5.95 -3.27 -8.16
N GLY A 155 5.73 -1.99 -7.79
CA GLY A 155 5.22 -1.62 -6.47
C GLY A 155 6.28 -1.58 -5.36
N ALA A 156 7.53 -1.94 -5.66
CA ALA A 156 8.65 -2.02 -4.72
C ALA A 156 9.88 -1.19 -5.17
N GLY A 157 9.69 -0.32 -6.17
CA GLY A 157 10.74 0.58 -6.66
C GLY A 157 11.58 0.03 -7.80
N ALA A 158 11.22 -1.12 -8.38
CA ALA A 158 11.88 -1.64 -9.56
C ALA A 158 10.98 -1.55 -10.80
N CYS A 159 11.65 -1.43 -11.95
CA CYS A 159 11.00 -1.57 -13.24
C CYS A 159 10.94 -3.03 -13.64
N GLN A 160 9.76 -3.42 -14.11
CA GLN A 160 9.50 -4.71 -14.72
C GLN A 160 9.04 -4.52 -16.16
N VAL A 161 9.37 -5.51 -16.99
CA VAL A 161 8.91 -5.62 -18.37
C VAL A 161 8.01 -6.84 -18.49
N ARG A 162 6.84 -6.66 -19.09
CA ARG A 162 6.01 -7.76 -19.57
C ARG A 162 6.15 -7.86 -21.07
N VAL A 163 6.41 -9.06 -21.57
CA VAL A 163 6.52 -9.34 -23.00
C VAL A 163 5.34 -10.20 -23.42
N ASP A 164 4.48 -9.65 -24.26
CA ASP A 164 3.27 -10.29 -24.76
C ASP A 164 3.41 -10.57 -26.26
N ALA A 165 3.19 -11.82 -26.69
CA ALA A 165 3.20 -12.16 -28.11
C ALA A 165 1.90 -11.66 -28.78
N CYS A 166 2.01 -10.98 -29.91
CA CYS A 166 0.86 -10.34 -30.55
C CYS A 166 -0.02 -11.29 -31.35
N ARG A 167 0.47 -12.48 -31.73
CA ARG A 167 -0.29 -13.40 -32.60
C ARG A 167 -1.68 -13.71 -32.02
N PRO A 168 -2.77 -13.65 -32.82
CA PRO A 168 -2.79 -13.57 -34.29
C PRO A 168 -2.69 -12.15 -34.87
N TYR A 169 -2.52 -11.13 -34.04
CA TYR A 169 -2.43 -9.73 -34.44
C TYR A 169 -0.99 -9.32 -34.74
N ALA A 170 -0.82 -8.38 -35.66
CA ALA A 170 0.46 -7.73 -35.89
C ALA A 170 0.77 -6.71 -34.79
N CYS A 171 2.03 -6.29 -34.72
CA CYS A 171 2.39 -5.10 -33.98
C CYS A 171 1.76 -3.86 -34.64
N GLY A 172 1.11 -3.04 -33.84
CA GLY A 172 0.88 -1.63 -34.15
C GLY A 172 2.13 -0.80 -33.83
N GLU A 173 1.95 0.50 -33.58
CA GLU A 173 3.07 1.43 -33.34
C GLU A 173 3.79 1.16 -32.00
N VAL A 174 3.03 0.93 -30.92
CA VAL A 174 3.56 0.74 -29.55
C VAL A 174 2.94 -0.45 -28.82
N ALA A 175 1.94 -1.10 -29.41
CA ALA A 175 1.22 -2.22 -28.82
C ALA A 175 0.76 -3.21 -29.89
N CYS A 176 0.40 -4.43 -29.47
CA CYS A 176 -0.30 -5.35 -30.35
C CYS A 176 -1.63 -4.72 -30.82
N ASN A 177 -1.98 -4.92 -32.09
CA ASN A 177 -3.35 -4.64 -32.50
C ASN A 177 -4.29 -5.57 -31.72
N VAL A 178 -5.48 -5.06 -31.38
CA VAL A 178 -6.53 -5.85 -30.69
C VAL A 178 -7.74 -6.11 -31.59
N ASP A 179 -7.81 -5.38 -32.70
CA ASP A 179 -8.81 -5.49 -33.75
C ASP A 179 -8.10 -5.32 -35.11
N CYS A 180 -8.76 -5.72 -36.20
CA CYS A 180 -8.23 -5.53 -37.56
C CYS A 180 -9.22 -4.79 -38.46
N ARG A 181 -8.70 -3.95 -39.35
CA ARG A 181 -9.43 -3.36 -40.48
C ARG A 181 -9.08 -4.04 -41.80
N GLY A 182 -7.92 -4.68 -41.87
CA GLY A 182 -7.52 -5.55 -42.98
C GLY A 182 -6.41 -6.51 -42.58
N ASP A 183 -6.00 -7.35 -43.52
CA ASP A 183 -5.01 -8.42 -43.27
C ASP A 183 -3.65 -7.89 -42.82
N ALA A 184 -3.32 -6.62 -43.12
CA ALA A 184 -2.09 -5.98 -42.67
C ALA A 184 -2.02 -5.77 -41.15
N ASP A 185 -3.17 -5.75 -40.46
CA ASP A 185 -3.25 -5.64 -39.00
C ASP A 185 -3.02 -7.00 -38.31
N CYS A 186 -2.97 -8.08 -39.09
CA CYS A 186 -2.80 -9.44 -38.63
C CYS A 186 -1.34 -9.93 -38.79
N ALA A 187 -0.91 -10.77 -37.86
CA ALA A 187 0.40 -11.40 -37.94
C ALA A 187 0.49 -12.30 -39.18
N GLU A 188 1.72 -12.62 -39.58
CA GLU A 188 1.96 -13.52 -40.71
C GLU A 188 1.20 -14.85 -40.56
N GLY A 189 0.42 -15.18 -41.59
CA GLY A 189 -0.44 -16.37 -41.61
C GLY A 189 -1.81 -16.18 -40.97
N ALA A 190 -2.19 -14.97 -40.56
CA ALA A 190 -3.56 -14.62 -40.18
C ALA A 190 -4.18 -13.63 -41.18
N HIS A 191 -5.51 -13.58 -41.23
CA HIS A 191 -6.29 -12.66 -42.07
C HIS A 191 -7.47 -12.08 -41.29
N CYS A 192 -7.97 -10.94 -41.73
CA CYS A 192 -8.98 -10.18 -41.02
C CYS A 192 -10.40 -10.63 -41.41
N VAL A 193 -11.17 -11.09 -40.43
CA VAL A 193 -12.58 -11.49 -40.61
C VAL A 193 -13.41 -10.87 -39.49
N ALA A 194 -14.35 -9.99 -39.86
CA ALA A 194 -15.24 -9.31 -38.92
C ALA A 194 -14.50 -8.69 -37.72
N GLU A 195 -13.49 -7.86 -38.02
CA GLU A 195 -12.65 -7.12 -37.06
C GLU A 195 -11.73 -7.99 -36.18
N LYS A 196 -11.63 -9.30 -36.48
CA LYS A 196 -10.77 -10.24 -35.75
C LYS A 196 -9.77 -10.91 -36.68
N CYS A 197 -8.53 -11.05 -36.21
CA CYS A 197 -7.53 -11.84 -36.91
C CYS A 197 -7.75 -13.33 -36.66
N VAL A 198 -7.90 -14.09 -37.75
CA VAL A 198 -8.06 -15.55 -37.74
C VAL A 198 -6.95 -16.22 -38.54
N LEU A 199 -6.52 -17.42 -38.14
CA LEU A 199 -5.48 -18.20 -38.81
C LEU A 199 -6.03 -18.93 -40.05
#